data_AF-A0A087SYC7-F1
#
_entry.id   AF-A0A087SYC7-F1
#
_cell.length_a   1.000
_cell.length_b   1.000
_cell.length_c   1.000
_cell.angle_alpha   90.00
_cell.angle_beta   90.00
_cell.angle_gamma   90.00
#
_symmetry.space_group_name_H-M   'P 1'
#
loop_
_entity.id
_entity.type
_entity.pdbx_description
1 polymer ?
#
loop_
_entity_poly.entity_id
_entity_poly.type
_entity_poly.pdbx_seq_one_letter_code
_entity_poly.pdbx_strand_id
1 'polypeptide(L)' 'MAGKISLPHHSVVAHWNEDKVIRWLKKVHLDDCIPAFEMRHIDGSKLLELSEQKLFTY' A
#
# COMPACT_ATOMS: atom_id res chain seq x y z
N MET A 1 -16.73 -7.36 -13.97
CA MET A 1 -16.32 -8.51 -13.15
C MET A 1 -15.55 -7.97 -11.95
N ALA A 2 -16.15 -7.94 -10.76
CA ALA A 2 -15.43 -7.53 -9.56
C ALA A 2 -14.48 -8.68 -9.18
N GLY A 3 -13.21 -8.58 -9.56
CA GLY A 3 -12.19 -9.53 -9.15
C GLY A 3 -12.16 -9.57 -7.62
N LYS A 4 -12.24 -10.76 -7.02
CA LYS A 4 -12.08 -10.91 -5.57
C LYS A 4 -10.70 -10.33 -5.21
N ILE A 5 -10.69 -9.16 -4.57
CA ILE A 5 -9.47 -8.57 -4.04
C ILE A 5 -9.08 -9.44 -2.84
N SER A 6 -8.21 -10.41 -3.09
CA SER A 6 -7.59 -11.21 -2.04
C SER A 6 -6.57 -10.32 -1.34
N LEU A 7 -6.94 -9.83 -0.16
CA LEU A 7 -6.06 -9.00 0.65
C LEU A 7 -4.90 -9.85 1.20
N PRO A 8 -3.66 -9.33 1.15
CA PRO A 8 -2.51 -10.00 1.72
C PRO A 8 -2.64 -10.10 3.25
N HIS A 9 -2.09 -11.16 3.84
CA HIS A 9 -2.06 -11.30 5.29
C HIS A 9 -1.14 -10.25 5.92
N HIS A 10 -1.53 -9.70 7.07
CA HIS A 10 -0.82 -8.63 7.79
C HIS A 10 0.68 -8.94 7.97
N SER A 11 1.03 -10.14 8.44
CA SER A 11 2.43 -10.56 8.66
C SER A 11 3.26 -10.57 7.37
N VAL A 12 2.62 -10.80 6.22
CA VAL A 12 3.29 -10.79 4.92
C VAL A 12 3.53 -9.36 4.46
N VAL A 13 2.53 -8.47 4.65
CA VAL A 13 2.64 -7.06 4.30
C VAL A 13 3.74 -6.38 5.10
N ALA A 14 3.90 -6.67 6.38
CA ALA A 14 4.93 -6.06 7.23
C ALA A 14 6.37 -6.22 6.70
N HIS A 15 6.62 -7.23 5.86
CA HIS A 15 7.92 -7.51 5.25
C HIS A 15 8.03 -7.04 3.78
N TRP A 16 7.06 -6.25 3.30
CA TRP A 16 7.12 -5.70 1.96
C TRP A 16 8.08 -4.53 1.91
N ASN A 17 8.86 -4.49 0.84
CA ASN A 17 9.53 -3.30 0.40
C ASN A 17 8.58 -2.43 -0.44
N GLU A 18 9.02 -1.20 -0.72
CA GLU A 18 8.29 -0.21 -1.52
C GLU A 18 7.81 -0.80 -2.85
N ASP A 19 8.68 -1.51 -3.59
CA ASP A 19 8.32 -2.19 -4.85
C ASP A 19 7.11 -3.13 -4.72
N LYS A 20 7.06 -3.94 -3.66
CA LYS A 20 5.93 -4.85 -3.43
C LYS A 20 4.65 -4.09 -3.11
N VAL A 21 4.76 -3.00 -2.35
CA VAL A 21 3.62 -2.12 -2.06
C VAL A 21 3.09 -1.51 -3.36
N ILE A 22 3.96 -0.97 -4.23
CA ILE A 22 3.54 -0.39 -5.52
C ILE A 22 2.88 -1.43 -6.42
N ARG A 23 3.46 -2.64 -6.54
CA ARG A 23 2.83 -3.72 -7.31
C ARG A 23 1.47 -4.11 -6.76
N TRP A 24 1.30 -4.08 -5.44
CA TRP A 24 0.02 -4.35 -4.83
C TRP A 24 -1.00 -3.25 -5.13
N LEU A 25 -0.63 -1.97 -5.05
CA LEU A 25 -1.48 -0.84 -5.43
C LEU A 25 -1.99 -0.97 -6.87
N LYS A 26 -1.11 -1.30 -7.83
CA LYS A 26 -1.48 -1.58 -9.22
C LYS A 26 -2.49 -2.74 -9.33
N LYS A 27 -2.28 -3.81 -8.55
CA LYS A 27 -3.16 -4.98 -8.55
C LYS A 27 -4.56 -4.67 -7.99
N VAL A 28 -4.67 -3.72 -7.07
CA VAL A 28 -5.95 -3.28 -6.49
C VAL A 28 -6.54 -2.05 -7.19
N HIS A 29 -5.97 -1.62 -8.32
CA HIS A 29 -6.42 -0.47 -9.09
C HIS A 29 -6.37 0.86 -8.33
N LEU A 30 -5.35 1.04 -7.48
CA LEU A 30 -5.05 2.28 -6.76
C LEU A 30 -3.81 2.97 -7.36
N ASP A 31 -3.73 3.00 -8.69
CA ASP A 31 -2.58 3.55 -9.42
C ASP A 31 -2.36 5.04 -9.12
N ASP A 32 -3.44 5.79 -8.86
CA ASP A 32 -3.39 7.21 -8.50
C ASP A 32 -2.65 7.49 -7.19
N CYS A 33 -2.57 6.49 -6.29
CA CYS A 33 -1.86 6.61 -5.02
C CYS A 33 -0.35 6.36 -5.15
N ILE A 34 0.11 5.76 -6.25
CA ILE A 34 1.51 5.34 -6.43
C ILE A 34 2.50 6.50 -6.27
N PRO A 35 2.30 7.68 -6.88
CA PRO A 35 3.26 8.78 -6.75
C PRO A 35 3.45 9.24 -5.30
N ALA A 36 2.37 9.26 -4.51
CA ALA A 36 2.43 9.62 -3.11
C ALA A 36 3.16 8.57 -2.27
N PHE A 37 2.99 7.29 -2.59
CA PHE A 37 3.66 6.18 -1.91
C PHE A 37 5.15 6.12 -2.25
N GLU A 38 5.53 6.38 -3.51
CA GLU A 38 6.92 6.47 -3.94
C GLU A 38 7.62 7.67 -3.31
N MET A 39 7.01 8.86 -3.34
CA MET A 39 7.58 10.08 -2.74
C MET A 39 7.83 9.95 -1.24
N ARG A 40 6.99 9.19 -0.54
CA ARG A 40 7.05 9.01 0.93
C ARG A 40 7.79 7.75 1.34
N HIS A 41 8.31 6.98 0.38
CA HIS A 41 8.98 5.71 0.62
C HIS A 41 8.15 4.77 1.51
N ILE A 42 6.88 4.56 1.13
CA ILE A 42 5.94 3.73 1.89
C ILE A 42 6.23 2.26 1.63
N ASP A 43 6.92 1.64 2.57
CA ASP A 43 7.10 0.20 2.67
C ASP A 43 5.90 -0.47 3.35
N GLY A 44 5.95 -1.79 3.47
CA GLY A 44 4.88 -2.58 4.05
C GLY A 44 4.60 -2.31 5.52
N SER A 45 5.62 -1.95 6.29
CA SER A 45 5.44 -1.61 7.71
C SER A 45 4.70 -0.28 7.85
N LYS A 46 5.14 0.74 7.11
CA LYS A 46 4.50 2.06 7.07
C LYS A 46 3.07 1.98 6.53
N LEU A 47 2.84 1.14 5.52
CA LEU A 47 1.50 0.89 4.97
C LEU A 47 0.53 0.39 6.04
N LEU A 48 0.96 -0.51 6.92
CA LEU A 48 0.12 -1.02 8.01
C LEU A 48 -0.10 0.01 9.12
N GLU A 49 0.81 0.97 9.27
CA GLU A 49 0.68 2.08 10.21
C GLU A 49 -0.12 3.27 9.65
N LEU A 50 -0.44 3.27 8.36
CA LEU A 50 -1.31 4.27 7.76
C LEU A 50 -2.72 4.13 8.35
N SER A 51 -3.20 5.25 8.85
CA SER A 51 -4.58 5.42 9.32
C SER A 51 -5.16 6.65 8.65
N GLU A 52 -6.49 6.79 8.62
CA GLU A 52 -7.16 7.97 8.06
C GLU A 52 -6.60 9.28 8.62
N GLN A 53 -6.23 9.30 9.90
CA GLN A 53 -5.63 10.46 10.54
C GLN A 53 -4.28 10.82 9.93
N LYS A 54 -3.43 9.82 9.63
CA LYS A 54 -2.10 10.02 9.05
C LYS A 54 -2.11 10.32 7.55
N LEU A 55 -3.20 10.05 6.84
CA LEU A 55 -3.31 10.37 5.41
C LEU A 55 -3.27 11.87 5.11
N PHE A 56 -3.67 12.72 6.06
CA PHE A 56 -3.67 14.18 5.91
C PHE A 56 -2.45 14.86 6.54
N THR A 57 -1.64 14.13 7.32
CA THR A 57 -0.54 14.72 8.11
C THR A 57 0.84 14.43 7.54
N TYR A 58 0.94 13.51 6.58
CA TYR A 58 2.21 13.16 5.97
C TYR A 58 2.69 14.27 5.04
#